data_AF-A0A9N9L0A0-F1
#
_entry.id   AF-A0A9N9L0A0-F1
#
_cell.length_a   1.000
_cell.length_b   1.000
_cell.length_c   1.000
_cell.angle_alpha   90.00
_cell.angle_beta   90.00
_cell.angle_gamma   90.00
#
_symmetry.space_group_name_H-M   'P 1'
#
loop_
_entity.id
_entity.type
_entity.pdbx_description
1 polymer ?
#
loop_
_entity_poly.entity_id
_entity_poly.type
_entity_poly.pdbx_seq_one_letter_code
_entity_poly.pdbx_strand_id
1 'polypeptide(L)'
;MASMDTLSALHPARCTLSFIDPSPWDEIYGDRKTGRKGHAILPKDPQFYNKMLLDEKTVAMATDDDAVPIRKAMNPAFSHKALLDQEPMIKSHLKRFMKQSTSASYHDRGSQSRSVDFRLWLTFSMFDINSDFVFVENMGCVASGVLEIPRHYTTLDFMIHNRFVRQQ
;
A
#
# COMPACT_ATOMS: atom_id res chain seq x y z
N MET A 1 -41.51 5.77 19.47
CA MET A 1 -40.06 5.99 19.64
C MET A 1 -39.36 4.67 19.40
N ALA A 2 -38.99 4.38 18.15
CA ALA A 2 -38.11 3.24 17.87
C ALA A 2 -36.71 3.61 18.38
N SER A 3 -36.17 2.79 19.28
CA SER A 3 -34.85 3.01 19.89
C SER A 3 -33.78 3.11 18.80
N MET A 4 -32.84 4.04 18.99
CA MET A 4 -31.65 4.27 18.16
C MET A 4 -30.84 2.98 17.93
N ASP A 5 -31.04 1.96 18.76
CA ASP A 5 -30.38 0.64 18.68
C ASP A 5 -30.86 -0.24 17.52
N THR A 6 -32.08 -0.01 16.99
CA THR A 6 -32.63 -0.86 15.91
C THR A 6 -32.08 -0.53 14.52
N LEU A 7 -31.41 0.61 14.34
CA LEU A 7 -30.78 0.99 13.07
C LEU A 7 -29.39 0.35 12.88
N SER A 8 -28.75 -0.12 13.95
CA SER A 8 -27.44 -0.80 13.87
C SER A 8 -27.50 -2.19 13.21
N ALA A 9 -28.70 -2.75 13.04
CA ALA A 9 -28.91 -4.09 12.47
C ALA A 9 -29.32 -4.07 10.99
N LEU A 10 -29.47 -2.90 10.36
CA LEU A 10 -29.78 -2.81 8.94
C LEU A 10 -28.47 -3.02 8.14
N HIS A 11 -28.44 -4.06 7.29
CA HIS A 11 -27.29 -4.36 6.42
C HIS A 11 -26.79 -3.07 5.70
N PRO A 12 -25.49 -2.73 5.79
CA PRO A 12 -24.93 -1.47 5.24
C PRO A 12 -25.25 -1.22 3.76
N ALA A 13 -25.59 -2.27 3.00
CA ALA A 13 -26.00 -2.17 1.60
C ALA A 13 -27.25 -1.32 1.35
N ARG A 14 -28.11 -1.07 2.36
CA ARG A 14 -29.37 -0.32 2.17
C ARG A 14 -29.20 1.20 2.12
N CYS A 15 -28.02 1.73 2.44
CA CYS A 15 -27.75 3.17 2.42
C CYS A 15 -26.44 3.53 1.69
N THR A 16 -26.04 2.74 0.70
CA THR A 16 -24.87 3.04 -0.14
C THR A 16 -25.31 3.75 -1.42
N LEU A 17 -24.60 4.81 -1.78
CA LEU A 17 -24.81 5.52 -3.04
C LEU A 17 -23.61 5.27 -3.96
N SER A 18 -23.87 4.83 -5.19
CA SER A 18 -22.84 4.57 -6.20
C SER A 18 -22.98 5.59 -7.33
N PHE A 19 -21.88 6.26 -7.65
CA PHE A 19 -21.80 7.22 -8.74
C PHE A 19 -20.92 6.66 -9.85
N ILE A 20 -21.33 6.84 -11.11
CA ILE A 20 -20.53 6.51 -12.30
C ILE A 20 -19.96 7.75 -12.99
N ASP A 21 -20.46 8.93 -12.59
CA ASP A 21 -20.04 10.22 -13.12
C ASP A 21 -18.96 10.83 -12.21
N PRO A 22 -17.95 11.54 -12.77
CA PRO A 22 -16.86 12.11 -11.96
C PRO A 22 -17.27 13.38 -11.19
N SER A 23 -18.39 14.03 -11.51
CA SER A 23 -18.78 15.33 -10.92
C SER A 23 -18.84 15.32 -9.38
N PRO A 24 -19.30 14.24 -8.70
CA PRO A 24 -19.35 14.20 -7.24
C PRO A 24 -17.97 14.04 -6.57
N TRP A 25 -16.89 13.79 -7.32
CA TRP A 25 -15.58 13.48 -6.75
C TRP A 25 -15.07 14.59 -5.81
N ASP A 26 -15.12 15.85 -6.27
CA ASP A 26 -14.65 16.99 -5.49
C ASP A 26 -15.57 17.29 -4.30
N GLU A 27 -16.87 17.00 -4.42
CA GLU A 27 -17.83 17.16 -3.33
C GLU A 27 -17.59 16.13 -2.22
N ILE A 28 -17.28 14.88 -2.58
CA ILE A 28 -17.08 13.77 -1.62
C ILE A 28 -15.65 13.79 -1.06
N TYR A 29 -14.65 13.92 -1.93
CA TYR A 29 -13.23 13.73 -1.60
C TYR A 29 -12.37 15.00 -1.65
N GLY A 30 -12.90 16.11 -2.17
CA GLY A 30 -12.15 17.35 -2.34
C GLY A 30 -11.73 18.02 -1.03
N ASP A 31 -10.79 18.97 -1.15
CA ASP A 31 -10.36 19.77 0.00
C ASP A 31 -11.43 20.81 0.37
N ARG A 32 -11.42 21.27 1.62
CA ARG A 32 -12.37 22.24 2.18
C ARG A 32 -12.39 23.56 1.42
N LYS A 33 -11.28 23.92 0.77
CA LYS A 33 -11.13 25.17 0.01
C LYS A 33 -11.65 25.09 -1.41
N THR A 34 -11.65 23.90 -2.02
CA THR A 34 -11.83 23.74 -3.47
C THR A 34 -13.04 22.88 -3.86
N GLY A 35 -13.44 21.91 -3.04
CA GLY A 35 -14.48 20.93 -3.40
C GLY A 35 -15.54 20.71 -2.32
N ARG A 36 -15.13 20.50 -1.07
CA ARG A 36 -16.06 20.33 0.07
C ARG A 36 -16.51 21.70 0.56
N LYS A 37 -17.63 22.21 0.02
CA LYS A 37 -18.28 23.48 0.39
C LYS A 37 -18.87 23.48 1.81
N GLY A 38 -18.05 23.17 2.83
CA GLY A 38 -18.46 23.10 4.23
C GLY A 38 -19.04 21.75 4.68
N HIS A 39 -19.07 20.74 3.81
CA HIS A 39 -19.45 19.38 4.19
C HIS A 39 -18.36 18.69 5.02
N ALA A 40 -18.79 17.88 5.99
CA ALA A 40 -17.89 17.03 6.78
C ALA A 40 -17.23 15.96 5.90
N ILE A 41 -16.05 15.49 6.31
CA ILE A 41 -15.35 14.40 5.65
C ILE A 41 -16.18 13.13 5.79
N LEU A 42 -16.33 12.37 4.70
CA LEU A 42 -17.02 11.09 4.75
C LEU A 42 -16.22 10.15 5.66
N PRO A 43 -16.84 9.57 6.71
CA PRO A 43 -16.14 8.65 7.59
C PRO A 43 -15.71 7.40 6.83
N LYS A 44 -14.57 6.85 7.24
CA LYS A 44 -14.08 5.57 6.72
C LYS A 44 -15.07 4.47 7.09
N ASP A 45 -15.36 3.58 6.16
CA ASP A 45 -16.29 2.47 6.38
C ASP A 45 -15.72 1.50 7.44
N PRO A 46 -16.38 1.31 8.60
CA PRO A 46 -15.92 0.41 9.64
C PRO A 46 -15.80 -1.06 9.21
N GLN A 47 -16.48 -1.47 8.13
CA GLN A 47 -16.32 -2.82 7.59
C GLN A 47 -14.91 -3.05 7.03
N PHE A 48 -14.36 -2.05 6.35
CA PHE A 48 -13.04 -2.12 5.72
C PHE A 48 -11.91 -1.63 6.64
N TYR A 49 -12.20 -0.63 7.48
CA TYR A 49 -11.26 -0.01 8.39
C TYR A 49 -11.63 -0.36 9.83
N ASN A 50 -11.19 -1.53 10.29
CA ASN A 50 -11.47 -2.03 11.64
C ASN A 50 -10.19 -2.37 12.42
N LYS A 51 -10.33 -2.39 13.75
CA LYS A 51 -9.23 -2.62 14.71
C LYS A 51 -8.67 -4.04 14.69
N MET A 52 -9.33 -4.99 14.01
CA MET A 52 -8.80 -6.35 13.84
C MET A 52 -7.64 -6.38 12.84
N LEU A 53 -7.60 -5.42 11.91
CA LEU A 53 -6.60 -5.38 10.83
C LEU A 53 -5.46 -4.39 11.08
N LEU A 54 -5.72 -3.27 11.77
CA LEU A 54 -4.78 -2.16 11.91
C LEU A 54 -4.92 -1.46 13.28
N ASP A 55 -3.80 -0.97 13.83
CA ASP A 55 -3.80 -0.13 15.04
C ASP A 55 -4.48 1.21 14.77
N GLU A 56 -5.16 1.76 15.79
CA GLU A 56 -5.87 3.04 15.78
C GLU A 56 -4.95 4.22 15.45
N LYS A 57 -3.64 4.05 15.69
CA LYS A 57 -2.62 5.08 15.43
C LYS A 57 -2.07 5.08 14.00
N THR A 58 -2.59 4.23 13.11
CA THR A 58 -2.20 4.22 11.70
C THR A 58 -2.92 5.33 10.92
N VAL A 59 -2.33 5.85 9.83
CA VAL A 59 -3.01 6.85 8.96
C VAL A 59 -4.37 6.35 8.42
N ALA A 60 -4.50 5.03 8.27
CA ALA A 60 -5.70 4.37 7.80
C ALA A 60 -6.80 4.28 8.87
N MET A 61 -6.48 4.24 10.16
CA MET A 61 -7.47 4.11 11.24
C MET A 61 -7.65 5.38 12.08
N ALA A 62 -6.66 6.27 12.08
CA ALA A 62 -6.69 7.53 12.81
C ALA A 62 -7.88 8.39 12.39
N THR A 63 -8.38 9.17 13.35
CA THR A 63 -9.36 10.24 13.11
C THR A 63 -8.79 11.24 12.11
N ASP A 64 -9.64 12.04 11.46
CA ASP A 64 -9.16 13.00 10.47
C ASP A 64 -8.17 14.01 11.08
N ASP A 65 -8.39 14.43 12.32
CA ASP A 65 -7.52 15.34 13.05
C ASP A 65 -6.17 14.68 13.41
N ASP A 66 -6.20 13.44 13.92
CA ASP A 66 -5.00 12.69 14.28
C ASP A 66 -4.18 12.23 13.06
N ALA A 67 -4.83 12.08 11.91
CA ALA A 67 -4.17 11.72 10.66
C ALA A 67 -3.34 12.87 10.08
N VAL A 68 -3.64 14.13 10.38
CA VAL A 68 -2.90 15.31 9.88
C VAL A 68 -1.40 15.24 10.21
N PRO A 69 -0.98 15.10 11.47
CA PRO A 69 0.45 15.02 11.79
C PRO A 69 1.11 13.77 11.19
N ILE A 70 0.41 12.64 11.10
CA ILE A 70 0.93 11.40 10.48
C ILE A 70 1.21 11.63 9.00
N ARG A 71 0.25 12.17 8.24
CA ARG A 71 0.42 12.51 6.82
C ARG A 71 1.55 13.52 6.62
N LYS A 72 1.61 14.55 7.48
CA LYS A 72 2.67 15.56 7.43
C LYS A 72 4.06 14.95 7.63
N ALA A 73 4.20 13.97 8.52
CA ALA A 73 5.46 13.25 8.73
C ALA A 73 5.84 12.37 7.53
N MET A 74 4.86 11.86 6.77
CA MET A 74 5.10 11.03 5.58
C MET A 74 5.45 11.85 4.32
N ASN A 75 4.94 13.08 4.20
CA ASN A 75 5.10 13.90 3.00
C ASN A 75 6.53 14.02 2.44
N PRO A 76 7.61 14.17 3.25
CA PRO A 76 8.98 14.30 2.73
C PRO A 76 9.43 13.10 1.87
N ALA A 77 8.97 11.88 2.23
CA ALA A 77 9.29 10.65 1.50
C ALA A 77 8.68 10.62 0.08
N PHE A 78 7.68 11.47 -0.18
CA PHE A 78 7.01 11.63 -1.48
C PHE A 78 7.37 12.97 -2.16
N SER A 79 8.39 13.68 -1.67
CA SER A 79 8.88 14.88 -2.33
C SER A 79 9.51 14.56 -3.69
N HIS A 80 9.52 15.53 -4.61
CA HIS A 80 10.15 15.35 -5.93
C HIS A 80 11.62 14.89 -5.80
N LYS A 81 12.36 15.47 -4.85
CA LYS A 81 13.74 15.06 -4.56
C LYS A 81 13.81 13.60 -4.09
N ALA A 82 12.99 13.19 -3.12
CA ALA A 82 12.99 11.82 -2.63
C ALA A 82 12.65 10.81 -3.74
N LEU A 83 11.70 11.13 -4.62
CA LEU A 83 11.34 10.28 -5.76
C LEU A 83 12.51 10.11 -6.75
N LEU A 84 13.27 11.18 -7.03
CA LEU A 84 14.47 11.10 -7.85
C LEU A 84 15.59 10.30 -7.17
N ASP A 85 15.78 10.49 -5.87
CA ASP A 85 16.79 9.77 -5.09
C ASP A 85 16.48 8.25 -5.02
N GLN A 86 15.21 7.84 -5.12
CA GLN A 86 14.76 6.44 -5.14
C GLN A 86 14.86 5.78 -6.53
N GLU A 87 14.91 6.57 -7.62
CA GLU A 87 14.92 6.06 -9.00
C GLU A 87 16.04 5.01 -9.26
N PRO A 88 17.30 5.22 -8.82
CA PRO A 88 18.37 4.24 -9.08
C PRO A 88 18.09 2.87 -8.45
N MET A 89 17.51 2.85 -7.25
CA MET A 89 17.15 1.62 -6.55
C MET A 89 16.07 0.86 -7.34
N ILE A 90 14.98 1.52 -7.72
CA ILE A 90 13.90 0.91 -8.50
C ILE A 90 14.43 0.38 -9.84
N LYS A 91 15.27 1.15 -10.54
CA LYS A 91 15.92 0.72 -11.79
C LYS A 91 16.74 -0.55 -11.60
N SER A 92 17.44 -0.71 -10.47
CA SER A 92 18.21 -1.92 -10.15
C SER A 92 17.31 -3.15 -9.99
N HIS A 93 16.19 -3.02 -9.27
CA HIS A 93 15.18 -4.09 -9.16
C HIS A 93 14.58 -4.46 -10.50
N LEU A 94 14.16 -3.47 -11.30
CA LEU A 94 13.58 -3.72 -12.63
C LEU A 94 14.58 -4.41 -13.56
N LYS A 95 15.85 -4.01 -13.54
CA LYS A 95 16.91 -4.68 -14.32
C LYS A 95 17.04 -6.16 -13.91
N ARG A 96 17.01 -6.47 -12.62
CA ARG A 96 17.06 -7.85 -12.10
C ARG A 96 15.82 -8.64 -12.50
N PHE A 97 14.64 -8.06 -12.34
CA PHE A 97 13.37 -8.65 -12.76
C PHE A 97 13.37 -9.02 -14.25
N MET A 98 13.75 -8.09 -15.13
CA MET A 98 13.82 -8.34 -16.57
C MET A 98 14.86 -9.42 -16.88
N LYS A 99 16.05 -9.34 -16.29
CA LYS A 99 17.12 -10.32 -16.50
C LYS A 99 16.67 -11.73 -16.10
N GLN A 100 16.10 -11.89 -14.90
CA GLN A 100 15.76 -13.20 -14.39
C GLN A 100 14.53 -13.80 -15.06
N SER A 101 13.46 -13.03 -15.27
CA SER A 101 12.27 -13.52 -15.99
C SER A 101 12.60 -13.92 -17.43
N THR A 102 13.45 -13.15 -18.10
CA THR A 102 13.97 -13.49 -19.43
C THR A 102 14.81 -14.76 -19.37
N SER A 103 15.76 -14.87 -18.41
CA SER A 103 16.56 -16.10 -18.26
C SER A 103 15.68 -17.32 -18.00
N ALA A 104 14.63 -17.20 -17.19
CA ALA A 104 13.68 -18.28 -16.91
C ALA A 104 12.91 -18.72 -18.15
N SER A 105 12.65 -17.82 -19.11
CA SER A 105 12.03 -18.18 -20.39
C SER A 105 12.95 -18.97 -21.34
N TYR A 106 14.27 -18.98 -21.09
CA TYR A 106 15.28 -19.63 -21.94
C TYR A 106 16.00 -20.82 -21.28
N HIS A 107 15.68 -21.18 -20.02
CA HIS A 107 16.60 -21.95 -19.18
C HIS A 107 16.67 -23.47 -19.44
N ASP A 108 15.89 -24.04 -20.35
CA ASP A 108 16.12 -25.43 -20.76
C ASP A 108 17.05 -25.49 -21.97
N ARG A 109 18.04 -26.39 -21.90
CA ARG A 109 19.16 -26.55 -22.85
C ARG A 109 18.72 -27.08 -24.23
N GLY A 110 17.67 -26.49 -24.79
CA GLY A 110 17.02 -26.93 -26.03
C GLY A 110 16.07 -25.86 -26.56
N SER A 111 16.64 -24.72 -27.00
CA SER A 111 16.14 -23.76 -28.01
C SER A 111 14.65 -23.37 -28.08
N GLN A 112 13.78 -23.75 -27.15
CA GLN A 112 12.36 -23.41 -27.16
C GLN A 112 12.06 -22.45 -26.00
N SER A 113 11.62 -21.25 -26.38
CA SER A 113 11.11 -20.25 -25.45
C SER A 113 9.94 -20.84 -24.66
N ARG A 114 10.01 -20.81 -23.32
CA ARG A 114 8.93 -21.22 -22.43
C ARG A 114 8.16 -20.00 -21.95
N SER A 115 6.84 -20.13 -21.87
CA SER A 115 6.01 -19.12 -21.21
C SER A 115 6.35 -19.03 -19.72
N VAL A 116 6.51 -17.80 -19.23
CA VAL A 116 6.69 -17.50 -17.81
C VAL A 116 5.41 -16.88 -17.25
N ASP A 117 5.08 -17.18 -16.00
CA ASP A 117 3.99 -16.49 -15.31
C ASP A 117 4.44 -15.09 -14.90
N PHE A 118 4.11 -14.10 -15.74
CA PHE A 118 4.46 -12.71 -15.48
C PHE A 118 3.81 -12.15 -14.21
N ARG A 119 2.63 -12.64 -13.81
CA ARG A 119 1.98 -12.19 -12.55
C ARG A 119 2.81 -12.62 -11.35
N LEU A 120 3.36 -13.83 -11.38
CA LEU A 120 4.25 -14.33 -10.33
C LEU A 120 5.56 -13.53 -10.27
N TRP A 121 6.20 -13.29 -11.42
CA TRP A 121 7.43 -12.48 -11.48
C TRP A 121 7.22 -11.03 -11.01
N LEU A 122 6.09 -10.42 -11.38
CA LEU A 122 5.72 -9.09 -10.86
C LEU A 122 5.54 -9.13 -9.34
N THR A 123 4.92 -10.18 -8.81
CA THR A 123 4.74 -10.37 -7.37
C THR A 123 6.10 -10.42 -6.66
N PHE A 124 7.05 -11.22 -7.15
CA PHE A 124 8.41 -11.26 -6.61
C PHE A 124 9.09 -9.90 -6.64
N SER A 125 9.00 -9.18 -7.77
CA SER A 125 9.59 -7.85 -7.89
C SER A 125 8.96 -6.85 -6.92
N MET A 126 7.65 -6.93 -6.67
CA MET A 126 6.97 -6.06 -5.72
C MET A 126 7.44 -6.36 -4.29
N PHE A 127 7.62 -7.62 -3.91
CA PHE A 127 8.18 -7.97 -2.59
C PHE A 127 9.61 -7.45 -2.42
N ASP A 128 10.47 -7.61 -3.42
CA ASP A 128 11.85 -7.12 -3.36
C ASP A 128 11.91 -5.58 -3.28
N ILE A 129 11.08 -4.87 -4.04
CA ILE A 129 11.03 -3.39 -4.00
C ILE A 129 10.50 -2.90 -2.65
N ASN A 130 9.38 -3.47 -2.17
CA ASN A 130 8.79 -3.04 -0.90
C ASN A 130 9.68 -3.38 0.30
N SER A 131 10.37 -4.51 0.28
CA SER A 131 11.31 -4.86 1.36
C SER A 131 12.49 -3.89 1.41
N ASP A 132 13.01 -3.48 0.26
CA ASP A 132 14.08 -2.49 0.19
C ASP A 132 13.61 -1.13 0.72
N PHE A 133 12.37 -0.74 0.43
CA PHE A 133 11.79 0.51 0.96
C PHE A 133 11.54 0.49 2.46
N VAL A 134 10.99 -0.60 3.00
CA VAL A 134 10.53 -0.65 4.40
C VAL A 134 11.66 -1.07 5.34
N PHE A 135 12.54 -1.95 4.88
CA PHE A 135 13.52 -2.64 5.71
C PHE A 135 14.97 -2.37 5.27
N VAL A 136 15.19 -1.70 4.13
CA VAL A 136 16.52 -1.48 3.54
C VAL A 136 17.22 -2.83 3.29
N GLU A 137 16.42 -3.86 2.97
CA GLU A 137 16.88 -5.21 2.72
C GLU A 137 16.17 -5.78 1.51
N ASN A 138 16.89 -6.51 0.67
CA ASN A 138 16.32 -7.21 -0.46
C ASN A 138 15.88 -8.61 -0.06
N MET A 139 14.59 -8.93 -0.21
CA MET A 139 14.10 -10.29 0.05
C MET A 139 14.68 -11.37 -0.89
N GLY A 140 15.16 -10.98 -2.06
CA GLY A 140 15.78 -11.89 -3.03
C GLY A 140 14.79 -12.75 -3.81
N CYS A 141 13.49 -12.44 -3.77
CA CYS A 141 12.42 -13.21 -4.42
C CYS A 141 12.64 -13.32 -5.93
N VAL A 142 13.09 -12.24 -6.58
CA VAL A 142 13.42 -12.26 -8.01
C VAL A 142 14.64 -13.13 -8.27
N ALA A 143 15.67 -13.06 -7.43
CA ALA A 143 16.90 -13.83 -7.65
C ALA A 143 16.67 -15.35 -7.50
N SER A 144 15.86 -15.75 -6.51
CA SER A 144 15.50 -17.14 -6.27
C SER A 144 14.41 -17.66 -7.21
N GLY A 145 13.52 -16.78 -7.68
CA GLY A 145 12.29 -17.17 -8.37
C GLY A 145 11.26 -17.80 -7.43
N VAL A 146 11.36 -17.53 -6.12
CA VAL A 146 10.50 -18.09 -5.07
C VAL A 146 10.06 -16.96 -4.13
N LEU A 147 8.78 -16.96 -3.75
CA LEU A 147 8.29 -16.12 -2.67
C LEU A 147 8.57 -16.82 -1.34
N GLU A 148 9.74 -16.58 -0.77
CA GLU A 148 10.02 -16.92 0.61
C GLU A 148 9.84 -15.64 1.43
N ILE A 149 8.93 -15.66 2.40
CA ILE A 149 8.85 -14.60 3.42
C ILE A 149 9.73 -15.09 4.58
N PRO A 150 10.92 -14.52 4.79
CA PRO A 150 11.79 -15.00 5.87
C PRO A 150 11.10 -14.85 7.23
N ARG A 151 11.30 -15.80 8.15
CA ARG A 151 10.57 -15.83 9.42
C ARG A 151 10.73 -14.56 10.26
N HIS A 152 11.84 -13.82 10.11
CA HIS A 152 12.04 -12.55 10.81
C HIS A 152 11.09 -11.42 10.35
N TYR A 153 10.41 -11.56 9.21
CA TYR A 153 9.34 -10.66 8.76
C TYR A 153 7.95 -11.00 9.34
N THR A 154 7.78 -12.19 9.92
CA THR A 154 6.47 -12.65 10.47
C THR A 154 6.23 -12.22 11.91
N THR A 155 7.29 -11.83 12.62
CA THR A 155 7.20 -11.27 13.97
C THR A 155 6.98 -9.75 13.90
N LEU A 156 5.88 -9.30 14.50
CA LEU A 156 5.48 -7.91 14.77
C LEU A 156 6.58 -6.98 15.35
N ASP A 157 7.77 -7.50 15.66
CA ASP A 157 8.88 -6.75 16.23
C ASP A 157 9.46 -5.68 15.29
N PHE A 158 9.45 -5.86 13.97
CA PHE A 158 10.07 -4.88 13.06
C PHE A 158 9.21 -3.62 12.82
N MET A 159 7.88 -3.76 12.81
CA MET A 159 6.95 -2.62 12.64
C MET A 159 6.89 -1.71 13.88
N ILE A 160 7.24 -2.22 15.06
CA ILE A 160 7.25 -1.44 16.30
C ILE A 160 8.65 -0.87 16.60
N HIS A 161 9.74 -1.55 16.19
CA HIS A 161 11.10 -1.09 16.49
C HIS A 161 11.67 -0.01 15.56
N ASN A 162 11.24 0.09 14.30
CA ASN A 162 11.69 1.18 13.42
C ASN A 162 10.80 2.43 13.54
N ARG A 163 10.48 2.83 14.78
CA ARG A 163 10.20 4.24 15.05
C ARG A 163 11.42 5.03 14.62
N PHE A 164 11.27 5.88 13.61
CA PHE A 164 11.69 7.29 13.68
C PHE A 164 13.20 7.56 13.94
N VAL A 165 14.08 6.56 13.91
CA VAL A 165 15.46 6.67 14.40
C VAL A 165 16.42 5.96 13.45
N ARG A 166 16.62 6.55 12.27
CA ARG A 166 17.97 6.98 11.91
C ARG A 166 17.89 8.45 11.59
N GLN A 167 18.27 9.23 12.59
CA GLN A 167 18.59 10.65 12.47
C GLN A 167 19.39 10.90 11.19
N GLN A 168 18.84 11.71 10.29
CA GLN A 168 19.49 12.81 9.57
C GLN A 168 18.45 13.60 8.77
#